data_AF-A0AAE4F8Q9-F1
#
_entry.id   AF-A0AAE4F8Q9-F1
#
_cell.length_a   1.000
_cell.length_b   1.000
_cell.length_c   1.000
_cell.angle_alpha   90.00
_cell.angle_beta   90.00
_cell.angle_gamma   90.00
#
_symmetry.space_group_name_H-M   'P 1'
#
loop_
_entity.id
_entity.type
_entity.pdbx_description
1 polymer ?
#
loop_
_entity_poly.entity_id
_entity_poly.type
_entity_poly.pdbx_seq_one_letter_code
_entity_poly.pdbx_strand_id
1 'polypeptide(L)'
;MPINDQVLKLAFEGKWDVLLPVFRNYPLLINLAGESKGYTPLHQAAWHGADLSVIAELLSIGADRGARTYLKHQTAYDIVAEKHNRPDLEYLLFPQKMTIAQTIRKAIISEQCLFDQYDGNQILADKMVTAVGAEPCPDKTDVLENRLHQLFFALTGQDIYSEELIPFDITKEFSFKINPEFFRQIFFPLICRTAYTGNSFTGREWSVVSDLFEPAPAQWGMRGDLFLWLEMQQALCQVSIPKDTDDLADIISASFQALTGRSLINRTGDSYFFIERFSRGGMSSGCVSVSYWLNEFIPRLQDRMTWLQAVWSGKTSIQEER
;
A
#
# COMPACT_ATOMS: atom_id res chain seq x y z
N MET A 1 23.44 -17.03 26.94
CA MET A 1 23.60 -16.12 25.79
C MET A 1 22.51 -15.07 25.91
N PRO A 2 22.82 -13.76 25.81
CA PRO A 2 21.80 -12.71 25.76
C PRO A 2 20.74 -13.03 24.70
N ILE A 3 19.48 -12.70 24.97
CA ILE A 3 18.36 -12.99 24.05
C ILE A 3 18.59 -12.39 22.65
N ASN A 4 19.22 -11.22 22.59
CA ASN A 4 19.59 -10.54 21.34
C ASN A 4 20.53 -11.38 20.48
N ASP A 5 21.60 -11.92 21.07
CA ASP A 5 22.56 -12.74 20.34
C ASP A 5 21.94 -14.06 19.87
N GLN A 6 21.03 -14.62 20.69
CA GLN A 6 20.28 -15.82 20.32
C GLN A 6 19.36 -15.56 19.12
N VAL A 7 18.64 -14.43 19.10
CA VAL A 7 17.80 -14.04 17.96
C VAL A 7 18.63 -13.90 16.69
N LEU A 8 19.73 -13.16 16.74
CA LEU A 8 20.61 -12.95 15.58
C LEU A 8 21.22 -14.25 15.07
N LYS A 9 21.62 -15.15 15.96
CA LYS A 9 22.15 -16.47 15.60
C LYS A 9 21.09 -17.33 14.91
N LEU A 10 19.90 -17.45 15.50
CA LEU A 10 18.81 -18.24 14.92
C LEU A 10 18.35 -17.68 13.57
N ALA A 11 18.37 -16.35 13.40
CA ALA A 11 17.99 -15.72 12.14
C ALA A 11 19.03 -16.02 11.06
N PHE A 12 20.32 -15.92 11.41
CA PHE A 12 21.42 -16.32 10.54
C PHE A 12 21.33 -17.79 10.12
N GLU A 13 20.92 -18.69 11.03
CA GLU A 13 20.72 -20.12 10.77
C GLU A 13 19.39 -20.46 10.07
N GLY A 14 18.50 -19.48 9.85
CA GLY A 14 17.19 -19.68 9.21
C GLY A 14 16.19 -20.48 10.05
N LYS A 15 16.30 -20.45 11.38
CA LYS A 15 15.43 -21.18 12.34
C LYS A 15 14.14 -20.42 12.65
N TRP A 16 13.29 -20.25 11.64
CA TRP A 16 12.07 -19.43 11.72
C TRP A 16 10.99 -20.03 12.63
N ASP A 17 10.85 -21.35 12.65
CA ASP A 17 9.93 -22.10 13.53
C ASP A 17 10.15 -21.76 15.01
N VAL A 18 11.41 -21.57 15.41
CA VAL A 18 11.79 -21.18 16.78
C VAL A 18 11.69 -19.66 16.99
N LEU A 19 12.04 -18.86 15.98
CA LEU A 19 12.09 -17.40 16.09
C LEU A 19 10.74 -16.71 16.09
N LEU A 20 9.81 -17.18 15.24
CA LEU A 20 8.51 -16.53 15.07
C LEU A 20 7.72 -16.44 16.40
N PRO A 21 7.65 -17.49 17.24
CA PRO A 21 7.09 -17.38 18.59
C PRO A 21 7.80 -16.36 19.50
N VAL A 22 9.12 -16.20 19.38
CA VAL A 22 9.89 -15.22 20.16
C VAL A 22 9.48 -13.81 19.76
N PHE A 23 9.35 -13.53 18.45
CA PHE A 23 8.92 -12.21 17.97
C PHE A 23 7.48 -11.88 18.35
N ARG A 24 6.58 -12.86 18.41
CA ARG A 24 5.21 -12.64 18.93
C ARG A 24 5.21 -12.16 20.39
N ASN A 25 6.10 -12.72 21.22
CA ASN A 25 6.20 -12.36 22.63
C ASN A 25 7.03 -11.09 22.86
N TYR A 26 8.01 -10.82 21.99
CA TYR A 26 8.91 -9.67 22.08
C TYR A 26 9.04 -8.95 20.72
N PRO A 27 8.00 -8.24 20.25
CA PRO A 27 7.98 -7.60 18.91
C PRO A 27 9.11 -6.61 18.67
N LEU A 28 9.62 -5.96 19.74
CA LEU A 28 10.73 -5.00 19.65
C LEU A 28 12.03 -5.61 19.10
N LEU A 29 12.16 -6.95 19.11
CA LEU A 29 13.34 -7.65 18.58
C LEU A 29 13.29 -7.86 17.06
N ILE A 30 12.16 -7.61 16.39
CA ILE A 30 11.95 -7.93 14.97
C ILE A 30 12.92 -7.20 14.03
N ASN A 31 13.36 -6.00 14.42
CA ASN A 31 14.30 -5.16 13.67
C ASN A 31 15.70 -5.12 14.31
N LEU A 32 16.00 -6.06 15.22
CA LEU A 32 17.33 -6.16 15.82
C LEU A 32 18.39 -6.36 14.72
N ALA A 33 19.32 -5.43 14.62
CA ALA A 33 20.40 -5.47 13.63
C ALA A 33 21.70 -5.96 14.26
N GLY A 34 22.37 -6.92 13.61
CA GLY A 34 23.66 -7.42 14.08
C GLY A 34 24.74 -6.33 14.05
N GLU A 35 25.54 -6.21 15.11
CA GLU A 35 26.48 -5.09 15.29
C GLU A 35 27.49 -4.90 14.15
N SER A 36 28.00 -6.00 13.59
CA SER A 36 29.07 -5.94 12.59
C SER A 36 28.61 -5.58 11.19
N LYS A 37 27.47 -6.12 10.74
CA LYS A 37 27.01 -6.01 9.34
C LYS A 37 25.63 -5.34 9.20
N GLY A 38 24.90 -5.13 10.30
CA GLY A 38 23.57 -4.54 10.30
C GLY A 38 22.46 -5.44 9.73
N TYR A 39 22.64 -6.76 9.69
CA TYR A 39 21.60 -7.67 9.22
C TYR A 39 20.48 -7.78 10.26
N THR A 40 19.25 -7.51 9.82
CA THR A 40 18.02 -7.76 10.60
C THR A 40 17.45 -9.15 10.27
N PRO A 41 16.51 -9.68 11.07
CA PRO A 41 15.75 -10.89 10.72
C PRO A 41 15.18 -10.88 9.30
N LEU A 42 14.64 -9.74 8.83
CA LEU A 42 14.09 -9.65 7.46
C LEU A 42 15.18 -9.81 6.39
N HIS A 43 16.37 -9.26 6.59
CA HIS A 43 17.51 -9.47 5.69
C HIS A 43 17.93 -10.94 5.64
N GLN A 44 17.92 -11.64 6.78
CA GLN A 44 18.25 -13.06 6.82
C GLN A 44 17.17 -13.91 6.15
N ALA A 45 15.89 -13.58 6.33
CA ALA A 45 14.78 -14.25 5.64
C ALA A 45 14.89 -14.09 4.11
N ALA A 46 15.20 -12.88 3.65
CA ALA A 46 15.52 -12.60 2.25
C ALA A 46 16.73 -13.40 1.75
N TRP A 47 17.82 -13.45 2.54
CA TRP A 47 19.02 -14.19 2.19
C TRP A 47 18.75 -15.68 1.98
N HIS A 48 17.94 -16.29 2.86
CA HIS A 48 17.55 -17.70 2.78
C HIS A 48 16.45 -17.99 1.75
N GLY A 49 15.82 -16.96 1.16
CA GLY A 49 14.70 -17.14 0.24
C GLY A 49 13.46 -17.75 0.92
N ALA A 50 13.21 -17.33 2.16
CA ALA A 50 12.20 -17.91 3.05
C ALA A 50 10.79 -17.94 2.43
N ASP A 51 9.96 -18.87 2.92
CA ASP A 51 8.59 -19.03 2.46
C ASP A 51 7.73 -17.79 2.76
N LEU A 52 6.66 -17.61 1.97
CA LEU A 52 5.76 -16.47 2.11
C LEU A 52 5.12 -16.37 3.49
N SER A 53 4.91 -17.49 4.19
CA SER A 53 4.39 -17.51 5.56
C SER A 53 5.35 -16.88 6.57
N VAL A 54 6.66 -17.13 6.43
CA VAL A 54 7.69 -16.51 7.28
C VAL A 54 7.75 -15.01 7.00
N ILE A 55 7.78 -14.61 5.72
CA ILE A 55 7.82 -13.21 5.32
C ILE A 55 6.56 -12.47 5.79
N ALA A 56 5.38 -13.07 5.59
CA ALA A 56 4.11 -12.59 6.09
C ALA A 56 4.16 -12.29 7.59
N GLU A 57 4.65 -13.24 8.37
CA GLU A 57 4.66 -13.13 9.82
C GLU A 57 5.64 -12.05 10.28
N LEU A 58 6.86 -12.02 9.74
CA LEU A 58 7.85 -10.97 10.06
C LEU A 58 7.30 -9.57 9.75
N LEU A 59 6.70 -9.37 8.57
CA LEU A 59 6.11 -8.08 8.19
C LEU A 59 4.92 -7.72 9.08
N SER A 60 4.11 -8.70 9.49
CA SER A 60 2.97 -8.47 10.38
C SER A 60 3.34 -8.05 11.80
N ILE A 61 4.50 -8.48 12.28
CA ILE A 61 5.04 -8.11 13.59
C ILE A 61 5.69 -6.73 13.53
N GLY A 62 6.20 -6.34 12.35
CA GLY A 62 6.72 -5.00 12.09
C GLY A 62 8.15 -4.95 11.56
N ALA A 63 8.56 -6.00 10.85
CA ALA A 63 9.83 -5.98 10.14
C ALA A 63 9.89 -4.81 9.14
N ASP A 64 10.94 -4.01 9.23
CA ASP A 64 11.15 -2.82 8.40
C ASP A 64 11.74 -3.20 7.04
N ARG A 65 10.94 -3.00 5.98
CA ARG A 65 11.33 -3.22 4.57
C ARG A 65 12.42 -2.23 4.11
N GLY A 66 12.48 -1.05 4.73
CA GLY A 66 13.43 0.01 4.41
C GLY A 66 14.76 -0.07 5.16
N ALA A 67 14.89 -0.99 6.13
CA ALA A 67 16.12 -1.17 6.89
C ALA A 67 17.29 -1.51 5.95
N ARG A 68 18.46 -0.93 6.21
CA ARG A 68 19.68 -1.16 5.41
C ARG A 68 20.79 -1.75 6.24
N THR A 69 21.47 -2.74 5.69
CA THR A 69 22.74 -3.26 6.23
C THR A 69 23.82 -2.16 6.28
N TYR A 70 24.75 -2.26 7.24
CA TYR A 70 25.75 -1.22 7.46
C TYR A 70 26.86 -1.20 6.40
N LEU A 71 27.29 -2.39 5.95
CA LEU A 71 28.43 -2.49 5.04
C LEU A 71 28.06 -2.36 3.56
N LYS A 72 26.98 -3.02 3.13
CA LYS A 72 26.56 -3.04 1.72
C LYS A 72 25.42 -2.05 1.42
N HIS A 73 24.83 -1.43 2.44
CA HIS A 73 23.66 -0.55 2.31
C HIS A 73 22.46 -1.19 1.60
N GLN A 74 22.38 -2.53 1.61
CA GLN A 74 21.30 -3.31 1.00
C GLN A 74 20.10 -3.42 1.94
N THR A 75 18.91 -3.35 1.35
CA THR A 75 17.63 -3.74 1.94
C THR A 75 17.38 -5.25 1.77
N ALA A 76 16.33 -5.78 2.40
CA ALA A 76 15.89 -7.15 2.18
C ALA A 76 15.50 -7.41 0.71
N TYR A 77 14.88 -6.43 0.04
CA TYR A 77 14.60 -6.46 -1.40
C TYR A 77 15.88 -6.63 -2.23
N ASP A 78 16.91 -5.83 -1.97
CA ASP A 78 18.16 -5.87 -2.74
C ASP A 78 18.84 -7.24 -2.62
N ILE A 79 18.75 -7.88 -1.45
CA ILE A 79 19.27 -9.23 -1.22
C ILE A 79 18.52 -10.27 -2.07
N VAL A 80 17.19 -10.18 -2.13
CA VAL A 80 16.38 -11.09 -2.97
C VAL A 80 16.73 -10.90 -4.44
N ALA A 81 16.70 -9.67 -4.93
CA ALA A 81 17.01 -9.37 -6.34
C ALA A 81 18.42 -9.81 -6.75
N GLU A 82 19.40 -9.79 -5.83
CA GLU A 82 20.77 -10.28 -6.11
C GLU A 82 20.87 -11.82 -6.11
N LYS A 83 20.13 -12.51 -5.23
CA LYS A 83 20.39 -13.92 -4.91
C LYS A 83 19.37 -14.91 -5.43
N HIS A 84 18.15 -14.46 -5.63
CA HIS A 84 17.00 -15.31 -5.86
C HIS A 84 16.26 -14.85 -7.12
N ASN A 85 15.64 -15.79 -7.81
CA ASN A 85 14.68 -15.48 -8.87
C ASN A 85 13.26 -15.65 -8.29
N ARG A 86 12.86 -14.74 -7.40
CA ARG A 86 11.64 -14.83 -6.57
C ARG A 86 10.83 -13.54 -6.66
N PRO A 87 10.05 -13.34 -7.74
CA PRO A 87 9.29 -12.10 -7.97
C PRO A 87 8.22 -11.84 -6.89
N ASP A 88 7.73 -12.90 -6.25
CA ASP A 88 6.85 -12.84 -5.08
C ASP A 88 7.54 -12.15 -3.89
N LEU A 89 8.78 -12.53 -3.60
CA LEU A 89 9.58 -11.90 -2.54
C LEU A 89 10.00 -10.47 -2.92
N GLU A 90 10.38 -10.22 -4.17
CA GLU A 90 10.68 -8.87 -4.65
C GLU A 90 9.49 -7.92 -4.44
N TYR A 91 8.28 -8.37 -4.77
CA TYR A 91 7.06 -7.59 -4.56
C TYR A 91 6.81 -7.30 -3.07
N LEU A 92 6.83 -8.34 -2.23
CA LEU A 92 6.49 -8.22 -0.80
C LEU A 92 7.55 -7.47 0.00
N LEU A 93 8.81 -7.51 -0.41
CA LEU A 93 9.93 -6.87 0.29
C LEU A 93 10.32 -5.52 -0.29
N PHE A 94 9.75 -5.10 -1.43
CA PHE A 94 10.05 -3.79 -2.05
C PHE A 94 10.07 -2.66 -1.00
N PRO A 95 11.10 -1.80 -0.91
CA PRO A 95 11.29 -0.93 0.24
C PRO A 95 10.37 0.30 0.22
N GLN A 96 9.07 0.08 0.40
CA GLN A 96 8.04 1.12 0.41
C GLN A 96 7.46 1.31 1.81
N LYS A 97 7.33 2.57 2.20
CA LYS A 97 6.60 2.97 3.41
C LYS A 97 5.10 2.95 3.13
N MET A 98 4.33 2.68 4.18
CA MET A 98 2.89 2.84 4.14
C MET A 98 2.52 4.26 3.71
N THR A 99 1.51 4.42 2.86
CA THR A 99 1.06 5.74 2.39
C THR A 99 0.10 6.37 3.39
N ILE A 100 -0.08 7.69 3.30
CA ILE A 100 -1.08 8.40 4.13
C ILE A 100 -2.49 7.82 3.86
N ALA A 101 -2.82 7.52 2.60
CA ALA A 101 -4.09 6.90 2.21
C ALA A 101 -4.30 5.54 2.91
N GLN A 102 -3.29 4.69 2.91
CA GLN A 102 -3.33 3.39 3.59
C GLN A 102 -3.54 3.56 5.10
N THR A 103 -2.88 4.56 5.72
CA THR A 103 -3.03 4.83 7.16
C THR A 103 -4.44 5.30 7.49
N ILE A 104 -5.03 6.17 6.67
CA ILE A 104 -6.42 6.63 6.84
C ILE A 104 -7.39 5.45 6.71
N ARG A 105 -7.27 4.62 5.66
CA ARG A 105 -8.14 3.43 5.49
C ARG A 105 -8.03 2.46 6.67
N LYS A 106 -6.81 2.20 7.14
CA LYS A 106 -6.57 1.37 8.33
C LYS A 106 -7.22 1.97 9.58
N ALA A 107 -7.12 3.28 9.79
CA ALA A 107 -7.75 3.97 10.92
C ALA A 107 -9.29 3.86 10.88
N ILE A 108 -9.91 4.06 9.71
CA ILE A 108 -11.36 3.92 9.51
C ILE A 108 -11.82 2.50 9.85
N ILE A 109 -11.16 1.47 9.32
CA ILE A 109 -11.53 0.08 9.58
C ILE A 109 -11.32 -0.31 11.06
N SER A 110 -10.31 0.25 11.71
CA SER A 110 -10.02 -0.05 13.12
C SER A 110 -11.09 0.46 14.08
N GLU A 111 -11.76 1.57 13.72
CA GLU A 111 -12.69 2.30 14.59
C GLU A 111 -13.96 2.69 13.80
N GLN A 112 -14.58 1.71 13.12
CA GLN A 112 -15.77 1.94 12.28
C GLN A 112 -16.94 2.59 13.05
N CYS A 113 -16.99 2.39 14.38
CA CYS A 113 -18.00 2.98 15.24
C CYS A 113 -17.90 4.50 15.38
N LEU A 114 -16.81 5.13 14.90
CA LEU A 114 -16.65 6.58 14.87
C LEU A 114 -17.52 7.28 13.81
N PHE A 115 -18.05 6.51 12.86
CA PHE A 115 -18.83 7.04 11.75
C PHE A 115 -20.26 6.47 11.77
N ASP A 116 -21.24 7.30 11.47
CA ASP A 116 -22.64 6.88 11.35
C ASP A 116 -23.07 6.66 9.88
N GLN A 117 -24.33 6.27 9.69
CA GLN A 117 -24.90 6.16 8.35
C GLN A 117 -25.10 7.55 7.78
N TYR A 118 -24.43 7.85 6.65
CA TYR A 118 -24.45 9.14 5.97
C TYR A 118 -23.69 10.26 6.70
N ASP A 119 -22.58 9.91 7.36
CA ASP A 119 -21.70 10.87 8.04
C ASP A 119 -20.90 11.75 7.07
N GLY A 120 -21.02 13.08 7.21
CA GLY A 120 -20.19 14.04 6.48
C GLY A 120 -18.70 13.91 6.79
N ASN A 121 -18.34 13.46 7.99
CA ASN A 121 -16.96 13.20 8.38
C ASN A 121 -16.38 12.01 7.61
N GLN A 122 -17.15 10.93 7.44
CA GLN A 122 -16.72 9.77 6.64
C GLN A 122 -16.49 10.18 5.17
N ILE A 123 -17.41 10.97 4.61
CA ILE A 123 -17.28 11.48 3.24
C ILE A 123 -16.01 12.32 3.07
N LEU A 124 -15.68 13.18 4.04
CA LEU A 124 -14.44 13.94 4.01
C LEU A 124 -13.22 13.01 4.11
N ALA A 125 -13.24 12.00 4.99
CA ALA A 125 -12.15 11.03 5.12
C ALA A 125 -11.91 10.24 3.82
N ASP A 126 -12.96 9.85 3.10
CA ASP A 126 -12.84 9.18 1.80
C ASP A 126 -12.25 10.09 0.72
N LYS A 127 -12.62 11.39 0.76
CA LYS A 127 -12.00 12.42 -0.09
C LYS A 127 -10.53 12.67 0.28
N MET A 128 -10.17 12.59 1.56
CA MET A 128 -8.77 12.67 2.00
C MET A 128 -7.94 11.53 1.43
N VAL A 129 -8.40 10.27 1.52
CA VAL A 129 -7.74 9.10 0.90
C VAL A 129 -7.50 9.33 -0.59
N THR A 130 -8.53 9.83 -1.28
CA THR A 130 -8.50 10.13 -2.72
C THR A 130 -7.47 11.23 -3.05
N ALA A 131 -7.39 12.28 -2.24
CA ALA A 131 -6.55 13.45 -2.49
C ALA A 131 -5.07 13.23 -2.19
N VAL A 132 -4.72 12.40 -1.20
CA VAL A 132 -3.31 12.09 -0.89
C VAL A 132 -2.70 11.06 -1.83
N GLY A 133 -3.52 10.21 -2.47
CA GLY A 133 -3.06 9.21 -3.43
C GLY A 133 -1.96 8.29 -2.86
N ALA A 134 -0.84 8.19 -3.58
CA ALA A 134 0.31 7.35 -3.20
C ALA A 134 1.36 8.08 -2.32
N GLU A 135 1.01 9.22 -1.69
CA GLU A 135 1.93 9.98 -0.83
C GLU A 135 2.44 9.12 0.35
N PRO A 136 3.77 8.91 0.47
CA PRO A 136 4.33 8.15 1.59
C PRO A 136 4.07 8.81 2.94
N CYS A 137 3.79 8.02 3.97
CA CYS A 137 3.67 8.53 5.33
C CYS A 137 5.05 9.04 5.82
N PRO A 138 5.13 10.26 6.38
CA PRO A 138 6.38 10.80 6.91
C PRO A 138 6.80 10.10 8.20
N ASP A 139 8.09 10.14 8.52
CA ASP A 139 8.66 9.47 9.71
C ASP A 139 8.32 10.17 11.03
N LYS A 140 8.00 11.47 10.97
CA LYS A 140 7.75 12.28 12.16
C LYS A 140 6.26 12.61 12.30
N THR A 141 5.73 12.39 13.49
CA THR A 141 4.31 12.60 13.80
C THR A 141 3.84 14.03 13.57
N ASP A 142 4.64 15.03 13.94
CA ASP A 142 4.33 16.45 13.75
C ASP A 142 4.21 16.83 12.26
N VAL A 143 5.01 16.18 11.40
CA VAL A 143 4.93 16.38 9.95
C VAL A 143 3.67 15.77 9.38
N LEU A 144 3.28 14.56 9.84
CA LEU A 144 2.02 13.92 9.44
C LEU A 144 0.81 14.75 9.87
N GLU A 145 0.78 15.18 11.13
CA GLU A 145 -0.32 15.98 11.69
C GLU A 145 -0.50 17.29 10.92
N ASN A 146 0.60 18.02 10.68
CA ASN A 146 0.54 19.24 9.86
C ASN A 146 0.06 18.94 8.43
N ARG A 147 0.48 17.82 7.82
CA ARG A 147 0.00 17.44 6.48
C ARG A 147 -1.50 17.17 6.46
N LEU A 148 -2.05 16.53 7.49
CA LEU A 148 -3.49 16.29 7.66
C LEU A 148 -4.27 17.60 7.84
N HIS A 149 -3.73 18.57 8.59
CA HIS A 149 -4.33 19.89 8.74
C HIS A 149 -4.41 20.64 7.40
N GLN A 150 -3.32 20.62 6.62
CA GLN A 150 -3.32 21.23 5.28
C GLN A 150 -4.28 20.54 4.32
N LEU A 151 -4.39 19.21 4.42
CA LEU A 151 -5.34 18.44 3.62
C LEU A 151 -6.80 18.78 3.97
N PHE A 152 -7.11 18.92 5.27
CA PHE A 152 -8.42 19.37 5.72
C PHE A 152 -8.78 20.72 5.11
N PHE A 153 -7.89 21.70 5.28
CA PHE A 153 -8.09 23.04 4.73
C PHE A 153 -8.27 23.02 3.21
N ALA A 154 -7.46 22.23 2.49
CA ALA A 154 -7.56 22.11 1.04
C ALA A 154 -8.91 21.54 0.56
N LEU A 155 -9.54 20.67 1.35
CA LEU A 155 -10.81 20.02 0.99
C LEU A 155 -12.04 20.78 1.48
N THR A 156 -11.94 21.51 2.60
CA THR A 156 -13.09 22.21 3.21
C THR A 156 -13.07 23.72 2.97
N GLY A 157 -11.91 24.30 2.65
CA GLY A 157 -11.69 25.75 2.59
C GLY A 157 -11.76 26.45 3.95
N GLN A 158 -11.80 25.69 5.05
CA GLN A 158 -11.99 26.20 6.41
C GLN A 158 -10.87 25.72 7.34
N ASP A 159 -10.57 26.55 8.33
CA ASP A 159 -9.58 26.22 9.35
C ASP A 159 -10.09 25.10 10.28
N ILE A 160 -9.20 24.18 10.64
CA ILE A 160 -9.48 23.05 11.55
C ILE A 160 -9.85 23.50 12.97
N TYR A 161 -9.53 24.74 13.34
CA TYR A 161 -9.88 25.36 14.62
C TYR A 161 -11.25 26.05 14.64
N SER A 162 -12.01 25.99 13.53
CA SER A 162 -13.40 26.45 13.52
C SER A 162 -14.24 25.77 14.61
N GLU A 163 -15.03 26.56 15.35
CA GLU A 163 -15.95 26.07 16.38
C GLU A 163 -17.30 25.63 15.79
N GLU A 164 -17.58 25.99 14.54
CA GLU A 164 -18.83 25.66 13.87
C GLU A 164 -18.70 24.42 12.98
N LEU A 165 -19.81 23.68 12.86
CA LEU A 165 -19.94 22.62 11.86
C LEU A 165 -19.86 23.23 10.46
N ILE A 166 -19.01 22.65 9.61
CA ILE A 166 -18.79 23.14 8.24
C ILE A 166 -19.81 22.49 7.31
N PRO A 167 -20.61 23.28 6.57
CA PRO A 167 -21.43 22.76 5.48
C PRO A 167 -20.55 22.16 4.38
N PHE A 168 -20.87 20.96 3.94
CA PHE A 168 -20.11 20.23 2.94
C PHE A 168 -21.03 19.68 1.86
N ASP A 169 -21.16 20.46 0.78
CA ASP A 169 -22.11 20.18 -0.30
C ASP A 169 -21.46 19.27 -1.34
N ILE A 170 -22.04 18.09 -1.56
CA ILE A 170 -21.67 17.20 -2.66
C ILE A 170 -22.42 17.58 -3.94
N THR A 171 -23.69 17.95 -3.78
CA THR A 171 -24.55 18.50 -4.83
C THR A 171 -25.46 19.56 -4.21
N LYS A 172 -26.31 20.22 -5.01
CA LYS A 172 -27.28 21.18 -4.48
C LYS A 172 -28.32 20.52 -3.57
N GLU A 173 -28.56 19.23 -3.77
CA GLU A 173 -29.56 18.44 -3.07
C GLU A 173 -28.97 17.62 -1.89
N PHE A 174 -27.65 17.41 -1.87
CA PHE A 174 -26.95 16.65 -0.85
C PHE A 174 -25.89 17.50 -0.15
N SER A 175 -26.24 17.95 1.04
CA SER A 175 -25.39 18.71 1.95
C SER A 175 -25.16 17.92 3.23
N PHE A 176 -23.90 17.87 3.67
CA PHE A 176 -23.49 17.23 4.91
C PHE A 176 -22.88 18.25 5.86
N LYS A 177 -22.67 17.85 7.10
CA LYS A 177 -21.93 18.64 8.09
C LYS A 177 -20.67 17.92 8.48
N ILE A 178 -19.56 18.64 8.48
CA ILE A 178 -18.26 18.19 8.97
C ILE A 178 -18.02 18.83 10.33
N ASN A 179 -17.53 18.05 11.29
CA ASN A 179 -17.15 18.54 12.60
C ASN A 179 -15.62 18.71 12.69
N PRO A 180 -15.07 19.94 12.65
CA PRO A 180 -13.62 20.17 12.78
C PRO A 180 -13.03 19.60 14.07
N GLU A 181 -13.80 19.66 15.16
CA GLU A 181 -13.37 19.16 16.47
C GLU A 181 -13.18 17.63 16.46
N PHE A 182 -14.05 16.89 15.77
CA PHE A 182 -13.89 15.45 15.58
C PHE A 182 -12.55 15.13 14.90
N PHE A 183 -12.23 15.83 13.81
CA PHE A 183 -10.98 15.60 13.09
C PHE A 183 -9.76 15.94 13.96
N ARG A 184 -9.78 17.10 14.62
CA ARG A 184 -8.69 17.58 15.46
C ARG A 184 -8.44 16.72 16.69
N GLN A 185 -9.50 16.34 17.41
CA GLN A 185 -9.37 15.69 18.73
C GLN A 185 -9.40 14.16 18.66
N ILE A 186 -9.99 13.58 17.61
CA ILE A 186 -10.24 12.13 17.53
C ILE A 186 -9.53 11.54 16.32
N PHE A 187 -9.89 11.97 15.11
CA PHE A 187 -9.51 11.24 13.90
C PHE A 187 -8.04 11.43 13.50
N PHE A 188 -7.48 12.64 13.54
CA PHE A 188 -6.05 12.85 13.25
C PHE A 188 -5.14 12.19 14.28
N PRO A 189 -5.39 12.29 15.60
CA PRO A 189 -4.65 11.50 16.59
C PRO A 189 -4.72 9.99 16.33
N LEU A 190 -5.86 9.47 15.88
CA LEU A 190 -6.02 8.06 15.49
C LEU A 190 -5.16 7.70 14.27
N ILE A 191 -5.15 8.52 13.22
CA ILE A 191 -4.30 8.32 12.04
C ILE A 191 -2.82 8.33 12.44
N CYS A 192 -2.39 9.30 13.25
CA CYS A 192 -1.02 9.37 13.76
C CYS A 192 -0.64 8.13 14.57
N ARG A 193 -1.49 7.68 15.49
CA ARG A 193 -1.25 6.43 16.23
C ARG A 193 -1.15 5.24 15.28
N THR A 194 -2.04 5.16 14.29
CA THR A 194 -2.09 4.07 13.31
C THR A 194 -0.82 4.00 12.46
N ALA A 195 -0.25 5.15 12.06
CA ALA A 195 0.97 5.24 11.27
C ALA A 195 2.20 4.65 11.98
N TYR A 196 2.30 4.86 13.29
CA TYR A 196 3.48 4.48 14.09
C TYR A 196 3.26 3.25 14.98
N THR A 197 2.08 2.63 14.93
CA THR A 197 1.91 1.25 15.39
C THR A 197 2.67 0.35 14.42
N GLY A 198 3.67 -0.39 14.90
CA GLY A 198 4.68 -1.10 14.09
C GLY A 198 4.19 -2.11 13.05
N ASN A 199 2.90 -2.22 12.75
CA ASN A 199 2.35 -3.07 11.72
C ASN A 199 2.22 -2.31 10.39
N SER A 200 3.30 -2.34 9.61
CA SER A 200 3.44 -1.69 8.29
C SER A 200 2.89 -2.53 7.12
N PHE A 201 2.34 -3.71 7.39
CA PHE A 201 1.92 -4.65 6.34
C PHE A 201 0.46 -4.45 5.90
N THR A 202 0.22 -4.56 4.59
CA THR A 202 -1.10 -4.45 3.95
C THR A 202 -2.11 -5.46 4.48
N GLY A 203 -3.14 -4.96 5.15
CA GLY A 203 -4.23 -5.77 5.70
C GLY A 203 -5.36 -5.94 4.69
N ARG A 204 -5.92 -7.16 4.61
CA ARG A 204 -7.00 -7.51 3.68
C ARG A 204 -8.19 -6.54 3.73
N GLU A 205 -8.55 -6.07 4.91
CA GLU A 205 -9.77 -5.29 5.15
C GLU A 205 -9.68 -3.83 4.68
N TRP A 206 -8.47 -3.29 4.54
CA TRP A 206 -8.24 -1.89 4.16
C TRP A 206 -7.43 -1.73 2.87
N SER A 207 -6.99 -2.83 2.27
CA SER A 207 -6.27 -2.83 0.98
C SER A 207 -7.24 -2.65 -0.19
N VAL A 208 -6.82 -1.85 -1.16
CA VAL A 208 -7.60 -1.55 -2.37
C VAL A 208 -6.82 -1.95 -3.63
N VAL A 209 -7.49 -2.05 -4.76
CA VAL A 209 -6.87 -2.47 -6.04
C VAL A 209 -5.69 -1.56 -6.41
N SER A 210 -5.75 -0.26 -6.13
CA SER A 210 -4.62 0.64 -6.39
C SER A 210 -3.36 0.27 -5.60
N ASP A 211 -3.46 -0.41 -4.45
CA ASP A 211 -2.29 -0.84 -3.66
C ASP A 211 -1.47 -1.93 -4.40
N LEU A 212 -2.09 -2.66 -5.34
CA LEU A 212 -1.39 -3.63 -6.18
C LEU A 212 -0.51 -2.99 -7.25
N PHE A 213 -0.69 -1.69 -7.54
CA PHE A 213 0.04 -1.00 -8.60
C PHE A 213 1.48 -0.68 -8.19
N GLU A 214 1.74 -0.63 -6.89
CA GLU A 214 3.08 -0.42 -6.34
C GLU A 214 3.80 -1.75 -6.13
N PRO A 215 5.10 -1.88 -6.47
CA PRO A 215 5.93 -0.85 -7.10
C PRO A 215 5.55 -0.59 -8.55
N ALA A 216 5.75 0.65 -9.00
CA ALA A 216 5.59 1.01 -10.41
C ALA A 216 6.43 0.10 -11.34
N PRO A 217 5.92 -0.25 -12.53
CA PRO A 217 6.69 -0.94 -13.56
C PRO A 217 7.99 -0.21 -13.92
N ALA A 218 9.09 -0.96 -14.06
CA ALA A 218 10.37 -0.42 -14.52
C ALA A 218 10.35 -0.03 -16.01
N GLN A 219 9.42 -0.58 -16.79
CA GLN A 219 9.26 -0.34 -18.21
C GLN A 219 7.77 -0.20 -18.54
N TRP A 220 7.49 0.53 -19.61
CA TRP A 220 6.15 0.83 -20.12
C TRP A 220 6.08 0.45 -21.60
N GLY A 221 4.93 0.01 -22.09
CA GLY A 221 4.76 -0.29 -23.52
C GLY A 221 4.93 0.96 -24.40
N MET A 222 4.29 2.05 -24.01
CA MET A 222 4.28 3.35 -24.67
C MET A 222 4.30 4.47 -23.61
N ARG A 223 4.61 5.71 -24.02
CA ARG A 223 4.72 6.83 -23.06
C ARG A 223 3.38 7.28 -22.46
N GLY A 224 2.26 6.97 -23.12
CA GLY A 224 0.92 7.22 -22.58
C GLY A 224 0.53 6.24 -21.48
N ASP A 225 1.14 5.05 -21.41
CA ASP A 225 0.78 4.03 -20.41
C ASP A 225 1.04 4.49 -18.98
N LEU A 226 2.10 5.28 -18.75
CA LEU A 226 2.37 5.90 -17.44
C LEU A 226 1.22 6.80 -16.99
N PHE A 227 0.66 7.61 -17.90
CA PHE A 227 -0.42 8.53 -17.55
C PHE A 227 -1.74 7.79 -17.31
N LEU A 228 -2.01 6.73 -18.09
CA LEU A 228 -3.15 5.86 -17.82
C LEU A 228 -3.00 5.13 -16.49
N TRP A 229 -1.80 4.66 -16.16
CA TRP A 229 -1.49 4.03 -14.87
C TRP A 229 -1.77 4.97 -13.70
N LEU A 230 -1.38 6.25 -13.80
CA LEU A 230 -1.69 7.28 -12.80
C LEU A 230 -3.20 7.54 -12.67
N GLU A 231 -3.92 7.71 -13.78
CA GLU A 231 -5.38 7.88 -13.75
C GLU A 231 -6.08 6.65 -13.16
N MET A 232 -5.57 5.45 -13.43
CA MET A 232 -6.15 4.20 -12.95
C MET A 232 -5.89 3.97 -11.46
N GLN A 233 -4.70 4.30 -10.94
CA GLN A 233 -4.47 4.32 -9.49
C GLN A 233 -5.48 5.22 -8.79
N GLN A 234 -5.74 6.41 -9.34
CA GLN A 234 -6.72 7.34 -8.80
C GLN A 234 -8.15 6.77 -8.83
N ALA A 235 -8.55 6.15 -9.94
CA ALA A 235 -9.88 5.59 -10.10
C ALA A 235 -10.13 4.38 -9.18
N LEU A 236 -9.08 3.63 -8.83
CA LEU A 236 -9.17 2.37 -8.09
C LEU A 236 -8.78 2.49 -6.61
N CYS A 237 -8.54 3.70 -6.11
CA CYS A 237 -8.06 3.95 -4.74
C CYS A 237 -9.09 3.67 -3.61
N GLN A 238 -10.32 3.32 -3.99
CA GLN A 238 -11.42 2.96 -3.09
C GLN A 238 -12.08 1.61 -3.48
N VAL A 239 -11.54 0.91 -4.48
CA VAL A 239 -12.09 -0.38 -4.93
C VAL A 239 -11.40 -1.48 -4.14
N SER A 240 -12.14 -2.26 -3.35
CA SER A 240 -11.59 -3.40 -2.61
C SER A 240 -10.95 -4.43 -3.54
N ILE A 241 -9.86 -5.05 -3.11
CA ILE A 241 -9.26 -6.16 -3.85
C ILE A 241 -10.27 -7.33 -3.91
N PRO A 242 -10.60 -7.86 -5.10
CA PRO A 242 -11.57 -8.93 -5.24
C PRO A 242 -11.05 -10.24 -4.64
N LYS A 243 -11.87 -11.29 -4.65
CA LYS A 243 -11.43 -12.63 -4.19
C LYS A 243 -10.72 -13.39 -5.30
N ASP A 244 -11.16 -13.21 -6.54
CA ASP A 244 -10.70 -13.95 -7.71
C ASP A 244 -9.81 -13.07 -8.62
N THR A 245 -8.81 -13.67 -9.25
CA THR A 245 -7.91 -12.96 -10.17
C THR A 245 -8.58 -12.57 -11.48
N ASP A 246 -9.61 -13.28 -11.92
CA ASP A 246 -10.38 -12.95 -13.12
C ASP A 246 -11.26 -11.72 -12.86
N ASP A 247 -11.87 -11.62 -11.67
CA ASP A 247 -12.58 -10.41 -11.23
C ASP A 247 -11.64 -9.19 -11.23
N LEU A 248 -10.37 -9.38 -10.82
CA LEU A 248 -9.38 -8.31 -10.89
C LEU A 248 -9.12 -7.89 -12.34
N ALA A 249 -8.93 -8.85 -13.25
CA ALA A 249 -8.73 -8.55 -14.67
C ALA A 249 -9.94 -7.81 -15.27
N ASP A 250 -11.16 -8.17 -14.89
CA ASP A 250 -12.39 -7.50 -15.30
C ASP A 250 -12.48 -6.07 -14.76
N ILE A 251 -12.14 -5.84 -13.49
CA ILE A 251 -12.06 -4.50 -12.89
C ILE A 251 -11.07 -3.63 -13.68
N ILE A 252 -9.84 -4.13 -13.92
CA ILE A 252 -8.82 -3.38 -14.65
C ILE A 252 -9.26 -3.11 -16.09
N SER A 253 -9.88 -4.08 -16.76
CA SER A 253 -10.38 -3.94 -18.12
C SER A 253 -11.53 -2.94 -18.23
N ALA A 254 -12.46 -2.96 -17.28
CA ALA A 254 -13.55 -1.99 -17.20
C ALA A 254 -13.03 -0.58 -16.92
N SER A 255 -12.07 -0.42 -15.99
CA SER A 255 -11.42 0.86 -15.73
C SER A 255 -10.63 1.37 -16.93
N PHE A 256 -9.93 0.49 -17.65
CA PHE A 256 -9.26 0.83 -18.90
C PHE A 256 -10.25 1.40 -19.91
N GLN A 257 -11.39 0.74 -20.11
CA GLN A 257 -12.43 1.20 -21.02
C GLN A 257 -13.06 2.52 -20.57
N ALA A 258 -13.35 2.67 -19.27
CA ALA A 258 -13.93 3.89 -18.73
C ALA A 258 -13.01 5.11 -18.91
N LEU A 259 -11.71 4.93 -18.68
CA LEU A 259 -10.74 6.02 -18.79
C LEU A 259 -10.36 6.31 -20.25
N THR A 260 -10.22 5.30 -21.09
CA THR A 260 -9.70 5.49 -22.46
C THR A 260 -10.79 5.61 -23.52
N GLY A 261 -12.03 5.20 -23.21
CA GLY A 261 -13.12 5.05 -24.17
C GLY A 261 -12.97 3.86 -25.12
N ARG A 262 -11.98 2.99 -24.92
CA ARG A 262 -11.71 1.81 -25.78
C ARG A 262 -11.61 0.53 -24.95
N SER A 263 -12.21 -0.55 -25.45
CA SER A 263 -12.05 -1.86 -24.84
C SER A 263 -10.65 -2.43 -25.11
N LEU A 264 -10.10 -3.17 -24.14
CA LEU A 264 -8.90 -3.97 -24.34
C LEU A 264 -9.15 -5.13 -25.31
N ILE A 265 -10.37 -5.68 -25.34
CA ILE A 265 -10.77 -6.79 -26.21
C ILE A 265 -11.29 -6.20 -27.52
N ASN A 266 -10.43 -5.53 -28.29
CA ASN A 266 -10.81 -4.98 -29.58
C ASN A 266 -10.48 -5.93 -30.73
N ARG A 267 -11.44 -6.14 -31.64
CA ARG A 267 -11.31 -7.06 -32.79
C ARG A 267 -10.49 -6.48 -33.95
N THR A 268 -10.08 -5.22 -33.87
CA THR A 268 -9.47 -4.46 -34.97
C THR A 268 -7.96 -4.65 -35.13
N GLY A 269 -7.28 -5.30 -34.18
CA GLY A 269 -5.86 -5.67 -34.30
C GLY A 269 -4.84 -4.56 -34.04
N ASP A 270 -5.26 -3.33 -33.70
CA ASP A 270 -4.34 -2.25 -33.33
C ASP A 270 -3.69 -2.55 -31.96
N SER A 271 -2.36 -2.62 -31.92
CA SER A 271 -1.60 -2.90 -30.68
C SER A 271 -1.50 -1.70 -29.74
N TYR A 272 -1.80 -0.49 -30.21
CA TYR A 272 -1.81 0.75 -29.43
C TYR A 272 -2.72 1.81 -30.07
N PHE A 273 -3.08 2.83 -29.30
CA PHE A 273 -3.83 3.99 -29.81
C PHE A 273 -3.45 5.28 -29.10
N PHE A 274 -3.72 6.42 -29.75
CA PHE A 274 -3.39 7.74 -29.23
C PHE A 274 -4.52 8.34 -28.38
N ILE A 275 -4.14 8.95 -27.26
CA ILE A 275 -5.00 9.72 -26.37
C ILE A 275 -4.39 11.11 -26.22
N GLU A 276 -5.10 12.13 -26.69
CA GLU A 276 -4.59 13.51 -26.75
C GLU A 276 -4.18 14.06 -25.39
N ARG A 277 -4.99 13.84 -24.34
CA ARG A 277 -4.68 14.33 -22.98
C ARG A 277 -3.43 13.71 -22.35
N PHE A 278 -2.94 12.60 -22.89
CA PHE A 278 -1.67 11.96 -22.47
C PHE A 278 -0.47 12.44 -23.28
N SER A 279 -0.69 13.25 -24.31
CA SER A 279 0.38 13.81 -25.13
C SER A 279 1.11 14.92 -24.38
N ARG A 280 2.43 14.79 -24.26
CA ARG A 280 3.35 15.80 -23.72
C ARG A 280 4.43 16.21 -24.73
N GLY A 281 4.21 15.93 -26.01
CA GLY A 281 5.18 16.14 -27.09
C GLY A 281 6.15 14.96 -27.30
N GLY A 282 6.72 14.87 -28.51
CA GLY A 282 7.65 13.80 -28.94
C GLY A 282 6.99 12.57 -29.58
N MET A 283 7.79 11.69 -30.21
CA MET A 283 7.31 10.52 -30.98
C MET A 283 6.74 9.41 -30.09
N SER A 284 5.45 9.05 -30.22
CA SER A 284 4.70 8.12 -29.34
C SER A 284 4.29 8.69 -27.97
N SER A 285 4.33 10.02 -27.82
CA SER A 285 3.69 10.69 -26.69
C SER A 285 2.18 10.50 -26.77
N GLY A 286 1.52 10.21 -25.65
CA GLY A 286 0.08 9.96 -25.60
C GLY A 286 -0.40 8.64 -26.20
N CYS A 287 0.48 7.80 -26.76
CA CYS A 287 0.09 6.44 -27.18
C CYS A 287 -0.02 5.50 -25.96
N VAL A 288 -1.07 4.68 -25.94
CA VAL A 288 -1.32 3.62 -24.93
C VAL A 288 -1.29 2.26 -25.61
N SER A 289 -0.57 1.29 -25.05
CA SER A 289 -0.35 -0.04 -25.63
C SER A 289 -1.33 -1.07 -25.11
N VAL A 290 -2.30 -1.47 -25.93
CA VAL A 290 -3.29 -2.50 -25.55
C VAL A 290 -2.61 -3.82 -25.21
N SER A 291 -1.59 -4.20 -25.99
CA SER A 291 -0.87 -5.46 -25.78
C SER A 291 -0.07 -5.47 -24.48
N TYR A 292 0.51 -4.33 -24.08
CA TYR A 292 1.22 -4.23 -22.80
C TYR A 292 0.25 -4.41 -21.62
N TRP A 293 -0.90 -3.74 -21.67
CA TRP A 293 -1.91 -3.87 -20.60
C TRP A 293 -2.44 -5.30 -20.45
N LEU A 294 -2.77 -5.95 -21.58
CA LEU A 294 -3.29 -7.32 -21.59
C LEU A 294 -2.25 -8.38 -21.21
N ASN A 295 -1.05 -8.30 -21.77
CA ASN A 295 -0.09 -9.41 -21.69
C ASN A 295 0.94 -9.25 -20.58
N GLU A 296 1.12 -8.04 -20.04
CA GLU A 296 2.14 -7.76 -19.02
C GLU A 296 1.54 -7.15 -17.75
N PHE A 297 0.77 -6.08 -17.87
CA PHE A 297 0.33 -5.33 -16.70
C PHE A 297 -0.75 -6.06 -15.90
N ILE A 298 -1.83 -6.51 -16.54
CA ILE A 298 -2.91 -7.25 -15.87
C ILE A 298 -2.38 -8.55 -15.24
N PRO A 299 -1.65 -9.43 -15.96
CA PRO A 299 -1.08 -10.64 -15.36
C PRO A 299 -0.19 -10.35 -14.15
N ARG A 300 0.62 -9.28 -14.21
CA ARG A 300 1.45 -8.85 -13.08
C ARG A 300 0.61 -8.47 -11.85
N LEU A 301 -0.53 -7.80 -12.03
CA LEU A 301 -1.42 -7.47 -10.91
C LEU A 301 -2.10 -8.72 -10.33
N GLN A 302 -2.46 -9.70 -11.18
CA GLN A 302 -3.01 -10.99 -10.74
C GLN A 302 -1.99 -11.79 -9.92
N ASP A 303 -0.72 -11.81 -10.35
CA ASP A 303 0.38 -12.41 -9.59
C ASP A 303 0.54 -11.74 -8.22
N ARG A 304 0.59 -10.38 -8.20
CA ARG A 304 0.69 -9.60 -6.96
C ARG A 304 -0.45 -9.87 -6.00
N MET A 305 -1.68 -9.94 -6.52
CA MET A 305 -2.87 -10.30 -5.75
C MET A 305 -2.73 -11.70 -5.14
N THR A 306 -2.31 -12.68 -5.92
CA THR A 306 -2.12 -14.06 -5.47
C THR A 306 -1.10 -14.14 -4.33
N TRP A 307 0.06 -13.48 -4.49
CA TRP A 307 1.10 -13.46 -3.46
C TRP A 307 0.63 -12.76 -2.19
N LEU A 308 -0.11 -11.66 -2.33
CA LEU A 308 -0.66 -10.92 -1.21
C LEU A 308 -1.74 -11.73 -0.46
N GLN A 309 -2.60 -12.44 -1.18
CA GLN A 309 -3.61 -13.32 -0.60
C GLN A 309 -3.01 -14.54 0.11
N ALA A 310 -1.92 -15.10 -0.41
CA ALA A 310 -1.18 -16.18 0.25
C ALA A 310 -0.65 -15.71 1.63
N VAL A 311 -0.14 -14.48 1.69
CA VAL A 311 0.30 -13.85 2.94
C VAL A 311 -0.86 -13.62 3.90
N TRP A 312 -2.03 -13.17 3.42
CA TRP A 312 -3.21 -13.00 4.27
C TRP A 312 -3.73 -14.32 4.85
N SER A 313 -3.71 -15.38 4.05
CA SER A 313 -4.24 -16.70 4.46
C SER A 313 -3.36 -17.36 5.53
N GLY A 314 -2.04 -17.15 5.47
CA GLY A 314 -1.12 -17.60 6.53
C GLY A 314 -1.35 -16.92 7.89
N LYS A 315 -2.06 -15.77 7.93
CA LYS A 315 -2.43 -15.11 9.19
C LYS A 315 -3.67 -15.73 9.84
N THR A 316 -4.62 -16.24 9.07
CA THR A 316 -5.88 -16.78 9.60
C THR A 316 -5.64 -18.02 10.45
N SER A 317 -4.70 -18.89 10.04
CA SER A 317 -4.27 -20.06 10.83
C SER A 317 -3.59 -19.72 12.16
N ILE A 318 -3.20 -18.46 12.40
CA ILE A 318 -2.55 -18.02 13.65
C ILE A 318 -3.55 -17.34 14.60
N GLN A 319 -4.69 -16.85 14.09
CA GLN A 319 -5.71 -16.19 14.91
C GLN A 319 -6.82 -17.13 15.41
N GLU A 320 -6.99 -18.31 14.81
CA GLU A 320 -7.97 -19.31 15.25
C GLU A 320 -7.56 -20.09 16.53
N GLU A 321 -6.37 -19.83 17.10
CA GLU A 321 -5.90 -20.44 18.36
C GLU A 321 -5.94 -19.49 19.59
N ARG A 322 -6.75 -18.43 19.59
CA ARG A 322 -6.93 -17.55 20.76
C ARG A 322 -8.34 -17.51 21.32
#